data_AF-A0A958LSY7-F1
#
_entry.id   AF-A0A958LSY7-F1
#
_cell.length_a   1.000
_cell.length_b   1.000
_cell.length_c   1.000
_cell.angle_alpha   90.00
_cell.angle_beta   90.00
_cell.angle_gamma   90.00
#
_symmetry.space_group_name_H-M   'P 1'
#
loop_
_entity.id
_entity.type
_entity.pdbx_description
1 polymer ?
#
loop_
_entity_poly.entity_id
_entity_poly.type
_entity_poly.pdbx_seq_one_letter_code
_entity_poly.pdbx_strand_id
1 'polypeptide(L)'
;MTKHKHKRYIRNYLINPYLQMRFSFYFLIGFLISMTVVHGFLFWKMHTFMEDFTKHYPIQGPFHLQLHDIFNSLIISTVVTVALASLGIFIISIGYSHKFAGPAYVLKASIEKMINGDYEIRPGLREGDELVEVAEALKKLAKQQQEKNSKPD
;
A
#
# COMPACT_ATOMS: atom_id res chain seq x y z
N MET A 1 35.75 9.66 -28.56
CA MET A 1 34.48 8.93 -28.32
C MET A 1 34.30 8.72 -26.82
N THR A 2 33.53 9.57 -26.15
CA THR A 2 33.24 9.43 -24.70
C THR A 2 31.80 8.97 -24.51
N LYS A 3 31.63 7.74 -23.98
CA LYS A 3 30.33 7.10 -23.76
C LYS A 3 29.50 7.88 -22.73
N HIS A 4 28.33 8.35 -23.12
CA HIS A 4 27.31 8.83 -22.19
C HIS A 4 26.78 7.66 -21.34
N LYS A 5 27.13 7.65 -20.05
CA LYS A 5 26.59 6.71 -19.06
C LYS A 5 25.17 7.15 -18.69
N HIS A 6 24.18 6.35 -19.11
CA HIS A 6 22.76 6.58 -18.89
C HIS A 6 22.40 6.83 -17.42
N LYS A 7 22.04 8.07 -17.08
CA LYS A 7 21.51 8.46 -15.76
C LYS A 7 19.97 8.41 -15.78
N ARG A 8 19.38 7.23 -16.04
CA ARG A 8 17.94 7.10 -16.35
C ARG A 8 17.14 6.14 -15.45
N TYR A 9 17.58 5.86 -14.23
CA TYR A 9 16.95 4.84 -13.38
C TYR A 9 16.00 5.36 -12.29
N ILE A 10 16.09 6.64 -11.87
CA ILE A 10 15.27 7.14 -10.74
C ILE A 10 13.98 7.83 -11.21
N ARG A 11 13.98 8.37 -12.44
CA ARG A 11 12.87 9.18 -12.95
C ARG A 11 11.67 8.36 -13.46
N ASN A 12 11.80 7.03 -13.52
CA ASN A 12 10.76 6.12 -14.00
C ASN A 12 9.93 5.47 -12.89
N TYR A 13 10.23 5.71 -11.61
CA TYR A 13 9.40 5.16 -10.53
C TYR A 13 8.07 5.93 -10.41
N LEU A 14 8.04 7.23 -10.73
CA LEU A 14 6.85 8.09 -10.59
C LEU A 14 5.98 8.17 -11.87
N ILE A 15 5.86 7.11 -12.67
CA ILE A 15 5.12 7.17 -13.93
C ILE A 15 3.59 7.19 -13.73
N ASN A 16 3.08 6.78 -12.57
CA ASN A 16 1.66 6.99 -12.24
C ASN A 16 1.44 7.22 -10.74
N PRO A 17 1.83 8.40 -10.22
CA PRO A 17 1.80 8.70 -8.79
C PRO A 17 0.39 8.70 -8.23
N TYR A 18 -0.62 8.90 -9.08
CA TYR A 18 -2.00 9.03 -8.66
C TYR A 18 -2.60 7.72 -8.12
N LEU A 19 -2.39 6.61 -8.84
CA LEU A 19 -2.92 5.30 -8.42
C LEU A 19 -2.17 4.76 -7.19
N GLN A 20 -0.86 4.94 -7.17
CA GLN A 20 0.00 4.53 -6.07
C GLN A 20 -0.31 5.24 -4.75
N MET A 21 -0.52 6.56 -4.81
CA MET A 21 -0.89 7.34 -3.62
C MET A 21 -2.26 6.92 -3.11
N ARG A 22 -3.24 6.69 -3.99
CA ARG A 22 -4.59 6.23 -3.59
C ARG A 22 -4.55 4.93 -2.80
N PHE A 23 -3.86 3.90 -3.30
CA PHE A 23 -3.74 2.63 -2.56
C PHE A 23 -3.00 2.79 -1.24
N SER A 24 -1.89 3.53 -1.24
CA SER A 24 -1.11 3.78 -0.02
C SER A 24 -1.93 4.52 1.03
N PHE A 25 -2.78 5.48 0.62
CA PHE A 25 -3.72 6.14 1.53
C PHE A 25 -4.80 5.21 2.05
N TYR A 26 -5.36 4.31 1.23
CA TYR A 26 -6.35 3.33 1.71
C TYR A 26 -5.75 2.36 2.74
N PHE A 27 -4.53 1.85 2.50
CA PHE A 27 -3.82 1.02 3.48
C PHE A 27 -3.53 1.78 4.77
N LEU A 28 -3.07 3.03 4.68
CA LEU A 28 -2.79 3.86 5.84
C LEU A 28 -4.05 4.16 6.67
N ILE A 29 -5.15 4.55 6.01
CA ILE A 29 -6.43 4.82 6.68
C ILE A 29 -6.98 3.55 7.33
N GLY A 30 -6.97 2.41 6.62
CA GLY A 30 -7.41 1.13 7.17
C GLY A 30 -6.59 0.72 8.40
N PHE A 31 -5.27 0.92 8.34
CA PHE A 31 -4.37 0.68 9.46
C PHE A 31 -4.67 1.59 10.66
N LEU A 32 -4.85 2.90 10.44
CA LEU A 32 -5.15 3.85 11.51
C LEU A 32 -6.50 3.57 12.16
N ILE A 33 -7.52 3.21 11.38
CA ILE A 33 -8.83 2.79 11.90
C ILE A 33 -8.67 1.54 12.77
N SER A 34 -7.98 0.52 12.27
CA SER A 34 -7.72 -0.71 13.04
C SER A 34 -6.98 -0.42 14.34
N MET A 35 -5.92 0.40 14.30
CA MET A 35 -5.16 0.79 15.48
C MET A 35 -6.00 1.58 16.48
N THR A 36 -6.86 2.48 15.99
CA THR A 36 -7.80 3.23 16.84
C THR A 36 -8.78 2.31 17.54
N VAL A 37 -9.34 1.31 16.83
CA VAL A 37 -10.27 0.33 17.43
C VAL A 37 -9.57 -0.52 18.49
N VAL A 38 -8.40 -1.07 18.16
CA VAL A 38 -7.66 -1.95 19.09
C VAL A 38 -7.21 -1.18 20.33
N HIS A 39 -6.56 -0.02 20.17
CA HIS A 39 -6.07 0.74 21.31
C HIS A 39 -7.19 1.41 22.08
N GLY A 40 -8.26 1.87 21.42
CA GLY A 40 -9.46 2.37 22.09
C GLY A 40 -10.10 1.31 22.99
N PHE A 41 -10.21 0.08 22.50
CA PHE A 41 -10.70 -1.04 23.30
C PHE A 41 -9.78 -1.36 24.48
N LEU A 42 -8.46 -1.43 24.27
CA LEU A 42 -7.48 -1.68 25.33
C LEU A 42 -7.48 -0.57 26.38
N PHE A 43 -7.54 0.69 25.96
CA PHE A 43 -7.61 1.84 26.84
C PHE A 43 -8.89 1.81 27.69
N TRP A 44 -10.04 1.51 27.07
CA TRP A 44 -11.30 1.35 27.79
C TRP A 44 -11.22 0.24 28.84
N LYS A 45 -10.68 -0.94 28.47
CA LYS A 45 -10.49 -2.05 29.41
C LYS A 45 -9.55 -1.69 30.56
N MET A 46 -8.45 -1.00 30.29
CA MET A 46 -7.51 -0.53 31.31
C MET A 46 -8.14 0.49 32.24
N HIS A 47 -8.92 1.44 31.71
CA HIS A 47 -9.64 2.43 32.51
C HIS A 47 -10.63 1.77 33.46
N THR A 48 -11.51 0.90 32.95
CA THR A 48 -12.50 0.20 33.78
C THR A 48 -11.82 -0.70 34.83
N PHE A 49 -10.72 -1.37 34.47
CA PHE A 49 -9.95 -2.14 35.43
C PHE A 49 -9.37 -1.26 36.53
N MET A 50 -8.82 -0.08 36.22
CA MET A 50 -8.25 0.82 37.22
C MET A 50 -9.31 1.44 38.13
N GLU A 51 -10.48 1.79 37.59
CA GLU A 51 -11.62 2.23 38.41
C GLU A 51 -12.04 1.16 39.42
N ASP A 52 -12.19 -0.09 38.97
CA ASP A 52 -12.56 -1.19 39.86
C ASP A 52 -11.45 -1.53 40.87
N PHE A 53 -10.19 -1.50 40.42
CA PHE A 53 -9.03 -1.76 41.27
C PHE A 53 -8.90 -0.71 42.37
N THR A 54 -8.98 0.58 42.04
CA THR A 54 -8.86 1.68 43.00
C THR A 54 -10.03 1.75 43.98
N LYS A 55 -11.22 1.27 43.59
CA LYS A 55 -12.37 1.12 44.49
C LYS A 55 -12.11 0.11 45.61
N HIS A 56 -11.43 -1.00 45.31
CA HIS A 56 -11.12 -2.05 46.28
C HIS A 56 -9.80 -1.81 47.02
N TYR A 57 -8.85 -1.14 46.37
CA TYR A 57 -7.51 -0.84 46.87
C TYR A 57 -7.23 0.66 46.71
N PRO A 58 -7.72 1.51 47.64
CA PRO A 58 -7.56 2.96 47.53
C PRO A 58 -6.09 3.36 47.51
N ILE A 59 -5.65 3.86 46.36
CA ILE A 59 -4.27 4.25 46.12
C ILE A 59 -4.08 5.67 46.65
N GLN A 60 -3.35 5.80 47.77
CA GLN A 60 -3.06 7.08 48.42
C GLN A 60 -1.55 7.37 48.43
N GLY A 61 -1.17 8.64 48.56
CA GLY A 61 0.24 9.03 48.66
C GLY A 61 1.01 8.88 47.34
N PRO A 62 2.35 9.00 47.31
CA PRO A 62 3.15 9.17 46.09
C PRO A 62 3.00 8.09 45.02
N PHE A 63 2.44 6.93 45.38
CA PHE A 63 2.15 5.84 44.44
C PHE A 63 1.14 6.22 43.34
N HIS A 64 0.16 7.11 43.61
CA HIS A 64 -0.79 7.56 42.58
C HIS A 64 -0.12 8.37 41.46
N LEU A 65 0.87 9.20 41.81
CA LEU A 65 1.63 10.00 40.85
C LEU A 65 2.49 9.10 39.95
N GLN A 66 3.14 8.09 40.55
CA GLN A 66 3.93 7.11 39.80
C GLN A 66 3.07 6.33 38.78
N LEU A 67 1.85 5.94 39.16
CA LEU A 67 0.93 5.27 38.24
C LEU A 67 0.53 6.18 37.08
N HIS A 68 0.19 7.45 37.37
CA HIS A 68 -0.14 8.43 36.35
C HIS A 68 1.02 8.65 35.36
N ASP A 69 2.26 8.70 35.85
CA ASP A 69 3.45 8.83 35.01
C ASP A 69 3.68 7.58 34.14
N ILE A 70 3.46 6.38 34.67
CA ILE A 70 3.49 5.13 33.91
C ILE A 70 2.43 5.17 32.80
N PHE A 71 1.19 5.57 33.10
CA PHE A 71 0.13 5.68 32.10
C PHE A 71 0.47 6.69 31.00
N ASN A 72 0.98 7.87 31.35
CA ASN A 72 1.40 8.85 30.36
C ASN A 72 2.55 8.33 29.50
N SER A 73 3.52 7.64 30.09
CA SER A 73 4.61 7.00 29.35
C SER A 73 4.08 5.93 28.38
N LEU A 74 3.10 5.13 28.80
CA LEU A 74 2.43 4.13 27.94
C LEU A 74 1.67 4.79 26.78
N ILE A 75 0.95 5.90 27.03
CA ILE A 75 0.24 6.63 25.97
C ILE A 75 1.24 7.22 24.97
N ILE A 76 2.29 7.90 25.45
CA ILE A 76 3.31 8.51 24.59
C ILE A 76 4.02 7.44 23.75
N SER A 77 4.45 6.34 24.38
CA SER A 77 5.12 5.23 23.67
C SER A 77 4.19 4.57 22.65
N THR A 78 2.89 4.44 22.94
CA THR A 78 1.89 3.95 21.98
C THR A 78 1.79 4.89 20.79
N VAL A 79 1.64 6.20 21.01
CA VAL A 79 1.53 7.19 19.93
C VAL A 79 2.78 7.18 19.04
N VAL A 80 3.97 7.17 19.65
CA VAL A 80 5.24 7.09 18.91
C VAL A 80 5.33 5.81 18.10
N THR A 81 4.96 4.66 18.68
CA THR A 81 4.99 3.36 18.01
C THR A 81 4.02 3.32 16.82
N VAL A 82 2.79 3.83 17.00
CA VAL A 82 1.79 3.89 15.91
C VAL A 82 2.26 4.85 14.80
N ALA A 83 2.89 5.97 15.14
CA ALA A 83 3.43 6.89 14.15
C ALA A 83 4.56 6.27 13.32
N LEU A 84 5.51 5.58 13.97
CA LEU A 84 6.59 4.87 13.29
C LEU A 84 6.07 3.71 12.43
N ALA A 85 5.11 2.93 12.95
CA ALA A 85 4.48 1.85 12.20
C ALA A 85 3.71 2.37 10.98
N SER A 86 3.01 3.50 11.11
CA SER A 86 2.30 4.16 10.02
C SER A 86 3.26 4.58 8.90
N LEU A 87 4.41 5.14 9.25
CA LEU A 87 5.45 5.48 8.28
C LEU A 87 5.99 4.24 7.56
N GLY A 88 6.27 3.16 8.31
CA GLY A 88 6.73 1.90 7.74
C GLY A 88 5.72 1.29 6.77
N ILE A 89 4.45 1.25 7.16
CA ILE A 89 3.35 0.74 6.31
C ILE A 89 3.19 1.59 5.05
N PHE A 90 3.27 2.91 5.16
CA PHE A 90 3.18 3.79 4.00
C PHE A 90 4.32 3.56 2.99
N ILE A 91 5.55 3.34 3.48
CA ILE A 91 6.70 3.02 2.62
C ILE A 91 6.51 1.65 1.96
N ILE A 92 6.07 0.64 2.71
CA ILE A 92 5.81 -0.70 2.18
C ILE A 92 4.68 -0.66 1.15
N SER A 93 3.59 0.07 1.42
CA SER A 93 2.44 0.17 0.53
C SER A 93 2.79 0.85 -0.79
N ILE A 94 3.69 1.84 -0.77
CA ILE A 94 4.26 2.45 -1.98
C ILE A 94 4.95 1.39 -2.84
N GLY A 95 5.80 0.56 -2.23
CA GLY A 95 6.50 -0.52 -2.92
C GLY A 95 5.54 -1.56 -3.51
N TYR A 96 4.55 -1.99 -2.72
CA TYR A 96 3.56 -2.96 -3.16
C TYR A 96 2.66 -2.42 -4.28
N SER A 97 2.25 -1.15 -4.19
CA SER A 97 1.42 -0.48 -5.20
C SER A 97 2.08 -0.42 -6.58
N HIS A 98 3.43 -0.39 -6.64
CA HIS A 98 4.14 -0.42 -7.92
C HIS A 98 3.92 -1.72 -8.70
N LYS A 99 3.80 -2.86 -7.99
CA LYS A 99 3.55 -4.17 -8.61
C LYS A 99 2.21 -4.25 -9.32
N PHE A 100 1.30 -3.31 -9.05
CA PHE A 100 0.01 -3.17 -9.74
C PHE A 100 0.00 -2.01 -10.74
N ALA A 101 0.45 -0.83 -10.32
CA ALA A 101 0.30 0.39 -11.11
C ALA A 101 1.13 0.40 -12.40
N GLY A 102 2.35 -0.13 -12.36
CA GLY A 102 3.21 -0.27 -13.54
C GLY A 102 2.56 -1.17 -14.60
N PRO A 103 2.18 -2.40 -14.23
CA PRO A 103 1.48 -3.32 -15.13
C PRO A 103 0.17 -2.79 -15.69
N ALA A 104 -0.65 -2.14 -14.86
CA ALA A 104 -1.93 -1.58 -15.30
C ALA A 104 -1.74 -0.50 -16.39
N TYR A 105 -0.71 0.33 -16.27
CA TYR A 105 -0.37 1.33 -17.29
C TYR A 105 0.03 0.68 -18.63
N VAL A 106 0.86 -0.36 -18.59
CA VAL A 106 1.29 -1.11 -19.79
C VAL A 106 0.11 -1.80 -20.46
N LEU A 107 -0.78 -2.41 -19.68
CA LEU A 107 -2.00 -3.05 -20.18
C LEU A 107 -2.92 -2.03 -20.86
N LYS A 108 -3.15 -0.87 -20.23
CA LYS A 108 -3.96 0.21 -20.81
C LYS A 108 -3.40 0.66 -22.16
N ALA A 109 -2.09 0.93 -22.23
CA ALA A 109 -1.45 1.34 -23.49
C ALA A 109 -1.55 0.25 -24.58
N SER A 110 -1.47 -1.02 -24.19
CA SER A 110 -1.62 -2.16 -25.12
C SER A 110 -3.05 -2.26 -25.65
N ILE A 111 -4.06 -2.05 -24.80
CA ILE A 111 -5.47 -2.02 -25.20
C ILE A 111 -5.74 -0.84 -26.15
N GLU A 112 -5.20 0.35 -25.88
CA GLU A 112 -5.35 1.52 -26.75
C GLU A 112 -4.76 1.28 -28.16
N LYS A 113 -3.65 0.55 -28.27
CA LYS A 113 -3.11 0.11 -29.57
C LYS A 113 -4.06 -0.83 -30.30
N MET A 114 -4.59 -1.85 -29.61
CA MET A 114 -5.55 -2.79 -30.20
C MET A 114 -6.82 -2.10 -30.70
N ILE A 115 -7.31 -1.09 -29.96
CA ILE A 115 -8.46 -0.27 -30.38
C ILE A 115 -8.18 0.44 -31.71
N ASN A 116 -6.94 0.85 -31.95
CA ASN A 116 -6.51 1.49 -33.19
C ASN A 116 -6.12 0.49 -34.30
N GLY A 117 -6.37 -0.81 -34.12
CA GLY A 117 -6.07 -1.86 -35.10
C GLY A 117 -4.63 -2.40 -35.06
N ASP A 118 -3.80 -1.92 -34.13
CA ASP A 118 -2.46 -2.47 -33.90
C ASP A 118 -2.53 -3.62 -32.88
N TYR A 119 -2.45 -4.85 -33.38
CA TYR A 119 -2.49 -6.08 -32.59
C TYR A 119 -1.10 -6.62 -32.23
N GLU A 120 -0.02 -5.93 -32.60
CA GLU A 120 1.35 -6.39 -32.33
C GLU A 120 1.76 -6.07 -30.88
N ILE A 121 1.31 -6.90 -29.93
CA ILE A 121 1.60 -6.70 -28.49
C ILE A 121 2.89 -7.42 -28.08
N ARG A 122 3.96 -6.66 -27.80
CA ARG A 122 5.16 -7.05 -27.01
C ARG A 122 5.76 -5.83 -26.29
N PRO A 123 6.47 -5.95 -25.14
CA PRO A 123 6.85 -7.14 -24.36
C PRO A 123 5.95 -7.39 -23.12
N GLY A 124 6.02 -8.60 -22.57
CA GLY A 124 5.26 -9.02 -21.38
C GLY A 124 5.65 -8.26 -20.12
N LEU A 125 4.78 -8.36 -19.11
CA LEU A 125 5.04 -7.84 -17.77
C LEU A 125 6.26 -8.55 -17.14
N ARG A 126 6.87 -7.92 -16.13
CA ARG A 126 8.04 -8.48 -15.45
C ARG A 126 7.62 -9.68 -14.60
N GLU A 127 8.52 -10.64 -14.45
CA GLU A 127 8.36 -11.75 -13.52
C GLU A 127 8.26 -11.18 -12.09
N GLY A 128 7.08 -11.29 -11.48
CA GLY A 128 6.75 -10.67 -10.18
C GLY A 128 5.72 -9.53 -10.23
N ASP A 129 5.31 -9.07 -11.42
CA ASP A 129 4.17 -8.17 -11.58
C ASP A 129 2.85 -8.90 -11.31
N GLU A 130 1.86 -8.22 -10.73
CA GLU A 130 0.61 -8.87 -10.26
C GLU A 130 -0.41 -9.12 -11.38
N LEU A 131 -0.22 -8.52 -12.56
CA LEU A 131 -1.16 -8.61 -13.69
C LEU A 131 -0.66 -9.49 -14.84
N VAL A 132 0.33 -10.35 -14.59
CA VAL A 132 0.94 -11.23 -15.61
C VAL A 132 -0.11 -12.07 -16.33
N GLU A 133 -1.01 -12.72 -15.58
CA GLU A 133 -2.10 -13.53 -16.16
C GLU A 133 -3.02 -12.72 -17.07
N VAL A 134 -3.31 -11.46 -16.70
CA VAL A 134 -4.13 -10.54 -17.51
C VAL A 134 -3.40 -10.16 -18.80
N ALA A 135 -2.09 -9.91 -18.72
CA ALA A 135 -1.26 -9.64 -19.91
C ALA A 135 -1.22 -10.83 -20.86
N GLU A 136 -1.14 -12.06 -20.34
CA GLU A 136 -1.20 -13.27 -21.15
C GLU A 136 -2.56 -13.46 -21.83
N ALA A 137 -3.66 -13.23 -21.11
CA ALA A 137 -5.01 -13.27 -21.67
C ALA A 137 -5.19 -12.22 -22.77
N LEU A 138 -4.71 -10.99 -22.54
CA LEU A 138 -4.76 -9.91 -23.53
C LEU A 138 -3.95 -10.26 -24.79
N LYS A 139 -2.78 -10.87 -24.62
CA LYS A 139 -1.95 -11.33 -25.74
C LYS A 139 -2.65 -12.40 -26.58
N LYS A 140 -3.34 -13.35 -25.94
CA LYS A 140 -4.16 -14.36 -26.65
C LYS A 140 -5.28 -13.70 -27.45
N LEU A 141 -5.98 -12.74 -26.86
CA LEU A 141 -7.03 -11.97 -27.54
C LEU A 141 -6.49 -11.19 -28.75
N ALA A 142 -5.37 -10.49 -28.59
CA ALA A 142 -4.74 -9.73 -29.68
C ALA A 142 -4.38 -10.62 -30.87
N LYS A 143 -3.83 -11.82 -30.60
CA LYS A 143 -3.53 -12.81 -31.63
C LYS A 143 -4.79 -13.25 -32.41
N GLN A 144 -5.89 -13.53 -31.70
CA GLN A 144 -7.16 -13.90 -32.34
C GLN A 144 -7.71 -12.78 -33.24
N GLN A 145 -7.63 -11.53 -32.79
CA GLN A 145 -8.06 -10.37 -33.59
C GLN A 145 -7.16 -10.15 -34.81
N GLN A 146 -5.85 -10.31 -34.65
CA GLN A 146 -4.90 -10.25 -35.76
C GLN A 146 -5.22 -11.30 -36.82
N GLU A 147 -5.46 -12.54 -36.42
CA GLU A 147 -5.81 -13.64 -37.33
C GLU A 147 -7.14 -13.38 -38.06
N LYS A 148 -8.14 -12.83 -37.36
CA LYS A 148 -9.45 -12.50 -37.94
C LYS A 148 -9.33 -11.40 -39.00
N ASN A 149 -8.55 -10.35 -38.73
CA ASN A 149 -8.38 -9.23 -39.65
C ASN A 149 -7.39 -9.52 -40.80
N SER A 150 -6.61 -10.60 -40.72
CA SER A 150 -5.65 -11.00 -41.76
C SER A 150 -6.22 -11.99 -42.78
N LYS A 151 -7.40 -12.55 -42.54
CA LYS A 151 -8.09 -13.40 -43.52
C LYS A 151 -8.94 -12.49 -44.43
N PRO A 152 -8.68 -12.46 -45.75
CA PRO A 152 -9.58 -11.79 -46.68
C PRO A 152 -10.90 -12.56 -46.72
N ASP A 153 -12.02 -11.83 -46.76
CA ASP A 153 -13.35 -12.36 -47.08
C ASP A 153 -13.34 -13.14 -48.41
#